data_AF-A0A519YSQ1-F1
#
_entry.id   AF-A0A519YSQ1-F1
#
_cell.length_a   1.000
_cell.length_b   1.000
_cell.length_c   1.000
_cell.angle_alpha   90.00
_cell.angle_beta   90.00
_cell.angle_gamma   90.00
#
_symmetry.space_group_name_H-M   'P 1'
#
loop_
_entity.id
_entity.type
_entity.pdbx_description
1 polymer ?
#
loop_
_entity_poly.entity_id
_entity_poly.type
_entity_poly.pdbx_seq_one_letter_code
_entity_poly.pdbx_strand_id
1 'polypeptide(L)'
;MTDAFFKVYPQEAKRFNPKTLRKVTFFVNPAYTGVAATDNGLVDYNPRWLREHPEDIDVVTHEVMHIVQAYPNDSAPGWLTEGIADYARYVYGVNNQAGNWKLPDYQAGQRYTNSYRIMARFLVWLGQHGYPKLVNQLDAAARTRAYTPEIWQQQTGKTLDELWAAYAAQPAVQLTYR
;
A
#
# COMPACT_ATOMS: atom_id res chain seq x y z
N MET A 1 -14.67 6.28 9.25
CA MET A 1 -13.58 5.27 9.31
C MET A 1 -14.10 3.85 9.55
N THR A 2 -14.92 3.57 10.57
CA THR A 2 -15.45 2.21 10.83
C THR A 2 -16.20 1.60 9.64
N ASP A 3 -17.04 2.37 8.96
CA ASP A 3 -17.75 1.88 7.76
C ASP A 3 -16.80 1.60 6.59
N ALA A 4 -15.77 2.43 6.44
CA ALA A 4 -14.73 2.20 5.44
C ALA A 4 -13.96 0.90 5.75
N PHE A 5 -13.59 0.68 7.02
CA PHE A 5 -12.96 -0.58 7.46
C PHE A 5 -13.75 -1.82 7.04
N PHE A 6 -15.06 -1.86 7.37
CA PHE A 6 -15.89 -3.02 7.04
C PHE A 6 -16.12 -3.21 5.53
N LYS A 7 -15.88 -2.18 4.72
CA LYS A 7 -15.86 -2.29 3.26
C LYS A 7 -14.51 -2.79 2.73
N VAL A 8 -13.40 -2.25 3.23
CA VAL A 8 -12.06 -2.47 2.62
C VAL A 8 -11.35 -3.70 3.17
N TYR A 9 -11.34 -3.88 4.49
CA TYR A 9 -10.54 -4.93 5.13
C TYR A 9 -10.90 -6.35 4.68
N PRO A 10 -12.20 -6.72 4.52
CA PRO A 10 -12.55 -8.03 3.97
C PRO A 10 -12.04 -8.26 2.55
N GLN A 11 -11.94 -7.21 1.73
CA GLN A 11 -11.43 -7.32 0.35
C GLN A 11 -9.91 -7.54 0.34
N GLU A 12 -9.17 -6.78 1.15
CA GLU A 12 -7.73 -6.94 1.32
C GLU A 12 -7.39 -8.31 1.90
N ALA A 13 -8.05 -8.70 2.99
CA ALA A 13 -7.89 -10.00 3.62
C ALA A 13 -8.16 -11.13 2.62
N LYS A 14 -9.24 -11.05 1.84
CA LYS A 14 -9.57 -12.06 0.83
C LYS A 14 -8.48 -12.19 -0.24
N ARG A 15 -7.90 -11.08 -0.69
CA ARG A 15 -6.90 -11.09 -1.77
C ARG A 15 -5.51 -11.52 -1.30
N PHE A 16 -5.06 -10.99 -0.17
CA PHE A 16 -3.67 -11.06 0.25
C PHE A 16 -3.46 -12.07 1.37
N ASN A 17 -4.29 -12.05 2.41
CA ASN A 17 -4.12 -12.94 3.56
C ASN A 17 -5.46 -13.30 4.23
N PRO A 18 -6.14 -14.39 3.79
CA PRO A 18 -7.41 -14.81 4.39
C PRO A 18 -7.32 -15.27 5.85
N LYS A 19 -6.09 -15.45 6.36
CA LYS A 19 -5.78 -15.84 7.75
C LYS A 19 -5.36 -14.66 8.62
N THR A 20 -5.49 -13.43 8.14
CA THR A 20 -5.20 -12.22 8.92
C THR A 20 -6.08 -12.12 10.19
N LEU A 21 -5.73 -11.19 11.07
CA LEU A 21 -6.45 -10.95 12.32
C LEU A 21 -7.92 -10.65 12.08
N ARG A 22 -8.78 -11.23 12.91
CA ARG A 22 -10.23 -10.99 12.89
C ARG A 22 -10.68 -9.90 13.84
N LYS A 23 -9.78 -9.46 14.72
CA LYS A 23 -9.99 -8.36 15.67
C LYS A 23 -8.98 -7.29 15.37
N VAL A 24 -9.47 -6.08 15.11
CA VAL A 24 -8.67 -4.87 14.91
C VAL A 24 -9.15 -3.83 15.90
N THR A 25 -8.22 -3.14 16.56
CA THR A 25 -8.52 -2.10 17.54
C THR A 25 -8.13 -0.76 16.93
N PHE A 26 -9.07 0.17 16.83
CA PHE A 26 -8.75 1.55 16.49
C PHE A 26 -8.57 2.35 17.77
N PHE A 27 -7.41 2.99 17.91
CA PHE A 27 -7.08 3.82 19.04
C PHE A 27 -6.87 5.25 18.58
N VAL A 28 -7.73 6.16 19.03
CA VAL A 28 -7.55 7.59 18.78
C VAL A 28 -6.60 8.11 19.84
N ASN A 29 -5.36 8.38 19.44
CA ASN A 29 -4.25 8.61 20.35
C ASN A 29 -3.79 10.09 20.30
N PRO A 30 -4.14 10.92 21.30
CA PRO A 30 -3.76 12.33 21.31
C PRO A 30 -2.26 12.59 21.41
N ALA A 31 -1.46 11.60 21.83
CA ALA A 31 -0.02 11.71 21.93
C ALA A 31 0.70 11.37 20.61
N TYR A 32 0.02 10.70 19.68
CA TYR A 32 0.57 10.35 18.38
C TYR A 32 0.55 11.55 17.43
N THR A 33 1.70 11.86 16.82
CA THR A 33 1.90 13.08 16.03
C THR A 33 1.97 12.84 14.52
N GLY A 34 2.05 11.58 14.07
CA GLY A 34 1.97 11.21 12.66
C GLY A 34 0.54 11.28 12.11
N VAL A 35 0.28 10.58 11.01
CA VAL A 35 -1.08 10.48 10.42
C VAL A 35 -1.84 9.34 11.10
N ALA A 36 -1.33 8.13 10.92
CA ALA A 36 -1.71 6.93 11.62
C ALA A 36 -0.54 5.95 11.64
N ALA A 37 -0.61 4.93 12.48
CA ALA A 37 0.35 3.83 12.51
C ALA A 37 -0.34 2.53 12.94
N THR A 38 0.19 1.41 12.47
CA THR A 38 -0.35 0.09 12.77
C THR A 38 0.70 -0.80 13.39
N ASP A 39 0.35 -1.43 14.52
CA ASP A 39 1.12 -2.50 15.12
C ASP A 39 0.20 -3.58 15.69
N ASN A 40 0.49 -4.84 15.35
CA ASN A 40 -0.18 -6.03 15.89
C ASN A 40 -1.72 -5.94 16.03
N GLY A 41 -2.39 -5.41 15.01
CA GLY A 41 -3.85 -5.27 14.98
C GLY A 41 -4.41 -4.08 15.77
N LEU A 42 -3.56 -3.22 16.32
CA LEU A 42 -3.90 -1.90 16.83
C LEU A 42 -3.52 -0.86 15.78
N VAL A 43 -4.46 0.03 15.47
CA VAL A 43 -4.24 1.18 14.60
C VAL A 43 -4.37 2.45 15.42
N ASP A 44 -3.26 3.16 15.59
CA ASP A 44 -3.17 4.48 16.19
C ASP A 44 -3.57 5.54 15.15
N TYR A 45 -4.54 6.38 15.48
CA TYR A 45 -4.91 7.54 14.66
C TYR A 45 -4.65 8.84 15.41
N ASN A 46 -4.07 9.81 14.70
CA ASN A 46 -3.89 11.16 15.23
C ASN A 46 -5.24 11.93 15.18
N PRO A 47 -5.84 12.30 16.32
CA PRO A 47 -7.10 13.05 16.34
C PRO A 47 -7.00 14.45 15.73
N ARG A 48 -5.80 15.04 15.68
CA ARG A 48 -5.57 16.33 15.01
C ARG A 48 -5.69 16.17 13.50
N TRP A 49 -5.01 15.18 12.93
CA TRP A 49 -5.11 14.87 11.49
C TRP A 49 -6.55 14.61 11.08
N LEU A 50 -7.27 13.75 11.81
CA LEU A 50 -8.67 13.43 11.52
C LEU A 50 -9.59 14.67 11.54
N ARG A 51 -9.27 15.67 12.35
CA ARG A 51 -10.02 16.93 12.42
C ARG A 51 -9.67 17.88 11.28
N GLU A 52 -8.41 17.96 10.91
CA GLU A 52 -7.90 18.81 9.83
C GLU A 52 -8.21 18.22 8.45
N HIS A 53 -8.37 16.90 8.36
CA HIS A 53 -8.63 16.13 7.15
C HIS A 53 -9.83 15.17 7.33
N PRO A 54 -11.06 15.70 7.57
CA PRO A 54 -12.22 14.86 7.90
C PRO A 54 -12.63 13.88 6.79
N GLU A 55 -12.26 14.17 5.54
CA GLU A 55 -12.52 13.32 4.38
C GLU A 55 -11.44 12.25 4.15
N ASP A 56 -10.29 12.31 4.85
CA ASP A 56 -9.21 11.33 4.71
C ASP A 56 -9.49 10.02 5.45
N ILE A 57 -10.69 9.46 5.27
CA ILE A 57 -11.11 8.24 5.96
C ILE A 57 -10.38 7.00 5.44
N ASP A 58 -9.83 7.05 4.22
CA ASP A 58 -9.07 5.97 3.57
C ASP A 58 -7.64 5.82 4.10
N VAL A 59 -7.22 6.67 5.05
CA VAL A 59 -6.08 6.37 5.92
C VAL A 59 -6.24 4.97 6.53
N VAL A 60 -7.47 4.58 6.90
CA VAL A 60 -7.76 3.23 7.41
C VAL A 60 -7.33 2.13 6.44
N THR A 61 -7.49 2.32 5.13
CA THR A 61 -7.20 1.32 4.11
C THR A 61 -5.71 1.04 4.02
N HIS A 62 -4.89 2.08 4.13
CA HIS A 62 -3.44 1.92 4.25
C HIS A 62 -3.08 1.14 5.51
N GLU A 63 -3.57 1.61 6.67
CA GLU A 63 -3.21 1.05 7.97
C GLU A 63 -3.61 -0.41 8.12
N VAL A 64 -4.85 -0.76 7.76
CA VAL A 64 -5.31 -2.14 7.93
C VAL A 64 -4.69 -3.10 6.92
N MET A 65 -4.15 -2.60 5.81
CA MET A 65 -3.32 -3.41 4.92
C MET A 65 -2.06 -3.92 5.65
N HIS A 66 -1.45 -3.15 6.57
CA HIS A 66 -0.32 -3.66 7.36
C HIS A 66 -0.70 -4.87 8.24
N ILE A 67 -1.95 -4.92 8.74
CA ILE A 67 -2.48 -6.08 9.47
C ILE A 67 -2.64 -7.29 8.52
N VAL A 68 -3.06 -7.05 7.27
CA VAL A 68 -3.18 -8.09 6.24
C VAL A 68 -1.80 -8.61 5.83
N GLN A 69 -0.84 -7.70 5.61
CA GLN A 69 0.55 -8.00 5.27
C GLN A 69 1.16 -8.94 6.31
N ALA A 70 1.04 -8.61 7.61
CA ALA A 70 1.59 -9.42 8.70
C ALA A 70 3.04 -9.87 8.43
N TYR A 71 3.83 -8.98 7.83
CA TYR A 71 5.19 -9.29 7.41
C TYR A 71 6.08 -9.51 8.64
N PRO A 72 6.82 -10.63 8.70
CA PRO A 72 7.83 -10.79 9.73
C PRO A 72 8.89 -9.69 9.63
N ASN A 73 9.51 -9.34 10.75
CA ASN A 73 10.60 -8.36 10.77
C ASN A 73 11.67 -8.71 9.73
N ASP A 74 12.11 -7.69 8.99
CA ASP A 74 13.14 -7.76 7.94
C ASP A 74 12.82 -8.72 6.78
N SER A 75 11.56 -9.15 6.62
CA SER A 75 11.15 -10.05 5.55
C SER A 75 11.00 -9.37 4.18
N ALA A 76 10.86 -8.03 4.16
CA ALA A 76 10.87 -7.22 2.95
C ALA A 76 11.33 -5.79 3.28
N PRO A 77 11.85 -5.04 2.28
CA PRO A 77 12.23 -3.65 2.49
C PRO A 77 11.03 -2.77 2.84
N GLY A 78 11.20 -1.83 3.77
CA GLY A 78 10.13 -0.93 4.19
C GLY A 78 9.47 -0.17 3.04
N TRP A 79 10.24 0.26 2.03
CA TRP A 79 9.68 0.94 0.86
C TRP A 79 8.68 0.09 0.06
N LEU A 80 8.82 -1.23 0.08
CA LEU A 80 7.89 -2.15 -0.56
C LEU A 80 6.65 -2.35 0.31
N THR A 81 6.85 -2.51 1.61
CA THR A 81 5.78 -2.66 2.61
C THR A 81 4.79 -1.50 2.53
N GLU A 82 5.28 -0.28 2.65
CA GLU A 82 4.49 0.96 2.53
C GLU A 82 3.91 1.16 1.12
N GLY A 83 4.68 0.82 0.08
CA GLY A 83 4.22 0.92 -1.30
C GLY A 83 3.04 0.00 -1.62
N ILE A 84 3.02 -1.21 -1.04
CA ILE A 84 1.89 -2.15 -1.15
C ILE A 84 0.68 -1.64 -0.35
N ALA A 85 0.90 -1.01 0.81
CA ALA A 85 -0.17 -0.40 1.60
C ALA A 85 -0.87 0.74 0.84
N ASP A 86 -0.11 1.64 0.21
CA ASP A 86 -0.69 2.70 -0.63
C ASP A 86 -1.28 2.16 -1.94
N TYR A 87 -0.75 1.05 -2.48
CA TYR A 87 -1.39 0.35 -3.61
C TYR A 87 -2.76 -0.19 -3.20
N ALA A 88 -2.88 -0.80 -2.01
CA ALA A 88 -4.15 -1.27 -1.47
C ALA A 88 -5.12 -0.10 -1.26
N ARG A 89 -4.66 1.02 -0.69
CA ARG A 89 -5.44 2.25 -0.58
C ARG A 89 -5.95 2.76 -1.92
N TYR A 90 -5.12 2.75 -2.97
CA TYR A 90 -5.58 3.11 -4.32
C TYR A 90 -6.67 2.16 -4.85
N VAL A 91 -6.51 0.85 -4.65
CA VAL A 91 -7.43 -0.17 -5.20
C VAL A 91 -8.75 -0.25 -4.44
N TYR A 92 -8.72 -0.13 -3.11
CA TYR A 92 -9.85 -0.40 -2.22
C TYR A 92 -10.43 0.83 -1.53
N GLY A 93 -9.70 1.94 -1.51
CA GLY A 93 -10.19 3.19 -0.93
C GLY A 93 -11.55 3.59 -1.49
N VAL A 94 -12.39 4.16 -0.63
CA VAL A 94 -13.79 4.46 -0.91
C VAL A 94 -14.10 5.96 -0.89
N ASN A 95 -13.11 6.80 -0.58
CA ASN A 95 -13.24 8.24 -0.42
C ASN A 95 -11.98 9.02 -0.83
N ASN A 96 -11.11 8.43 -1.65
CA ASN A 96 -9.83 9.05 -2.03
C ASN A 96 -10.07 10.38 -2.77
N GLN A 97 -11.10 10.45 -3.63
CA GLN A 97 -11.45 11.67 -4.34
C GLN A 97 -11.86 12.81 -3.39
N ALA A 98 -12.76 12.55 -2.44
CA ALA A 98 -13.20 13.56 -1.47
C ALA A 98 -12.08 13.94 -0.48
N GLY A 99 -11.24 12.98 -0.09
CA GLY A 99 -10.05 13.20 0.73
C GLY A 99 -8.89 13.89 0.00
N ASN A 100 -9.04 14.21 -1.29
CA ASN A 100 -7.99 14.77 -2.16
C ASN A 100 -6.69 13.93 -2.12
N TRP A 101 -6.82 12.62 -1.90
CA TRP A 101 -5.71 11.69 -1.95
C TRP A 101 -5.57 11.15 -3.37
N LYS A 102 -4.35 11.23 -3.91
CA LYS A 102 -4.03 10.73 -5.24
C LYS A 102 -2.60 10.22 -5.30
N LEU A 103 -2.38 9.29 -6.23
CA LEU A 103 -1.05 8.85 -6.63
C LEU A 103 -0.42 9.98 -7.45
N PRO A 104 0.78 10.48 -7.08
CA PRO A 104 1.40 11.61 -7.74
C PRO A 104 1.91 11.24 -9.13
N ASP A 105 1.89 12.16 -10.08
CA ASP A 105 2.57 11.94 -11.35
C ASP A 105 4.06 11.67 -11.16
N TYR A 106 4.62 10.91 -12.09
CA TYR A 106 6.06 10.68 -12.11
C TYR A 106 6.80 12.00 -12.29
N GLN A 107 7.87 12.18 -11.53
CA GLN A 107 8.79 13.31 -11.65
C GLN A 107 10.24 12.79 -11.70
N ALA A 108 11.06 13.46 -12.51
CA ALA A 108 12.48 13.13 -12.59
C ALA A 108 13.14 13.22 -11.19
N GLY A 109 14.01 12.25 -10.89
CA GLY A 109 14.62 12.11 -9.56
C GLY A 109 13.86 11.20 -8.59
N GLN A 110 12.61 10.84 -8.88
CA GLN A 110 11.90 9.82 -8.10
C GLN A 110 12.49 8.42 -8.32
N ARG A 111 12.42 7.58 -7.27
CA ARG A 111 12.79 6.17 -7.23
C ARG A 111 11.74 5.35 -6.48
N TYR A 112 11.68 4.04 -6.74
CA TYR A 112 10.81 3.11 -5.99
C TYR A 112 11.07 3.15 -4.47
N THR A 113 12.30 3.47 -4.05
CA THR A 113 12.67 3.64 -2.65
C THR A 113 12.07 4.88 -1.99
N ASN A 114 11.48 5.82 -2.75
CA ASN A 114 10.66 6.89 -2.17
C ASN A 114 9.36 6.37 -1.56
N SER A 115 9.04 5.08 -1.74
CA SER A 115 8.00 4.38 -0.98
C SER A 115 6.59 4.92 -1.28
N TYR A 116 5.62 4.56 -0.43
CA TYR A 116 4.27 5.12 -0.37
C TYR A 116 3.65 5.26 -1.77
N ARG A 117 3.00 6.40 -2.03
CA ARG A 117 2.31 6.70 -3.29
C ARG A 117 3.19 6.62 -4.54
N ILE A 118 4.49 6.87 -4.43
CA ILE A 118 5.42 6.77 -5.56
C ILE A 118 5.60 5.31 -5.96
N MET A 119 5.89 4.46 -4.97
CA MET A 119 5.99 3.01 -5.18
C MET A 119 4.64 2.41 -5.60
N ALA A 120 3.54 2.83 -4.97
CA ALA A 120 2.20 2.37 -5.29
C ALA A 120 1.83 2.66 -6.76
N ARG A 121 2.12 3.86 -7.28
CA ARG A 121 1.87 4.18 -8.70
C ARG A 121 2.67 3.31 -9.64
N PHE A 122 3.92 3.02 -9.31
CA PHE A 122 4.73 2.09 -10.08
C PHE A 122 4.16 0.66 -10.05
N LEU A 123 3.64 0.19 -8.90
CA LEU A 123 2.93 -1.10 -8.82
C LEU A 123 1.67 -1.14 -9.69
N VAL A 124 0.89 -0.05 -9.74
CA VAL A 124 -0.27 0.07 -10.65
C VAL A 124 0.19 0.01 -12.11
N TRP A 125 1.24 0.74 -12.45
CA TRP A 125 1.82 0.73 -13.80
C TRP A 125 2.25 -0.68 -14.21
N LEU A 126 2.97 -1.41 -13.35
CA LEU A 126 3.36 -2.80 -13.61
C LEU A 126 2.16 -3.71 -13.88
N GLY A 127 1.08 -3.53 -13.11
CA GLY A 127 -0.16 -4.27 -13.33
C GLY A 127 -0.78 -4.03 -14.71
N GLN A 128 -0.71 -2.80 -15.20
CA GLN A 128 -1.19 -2.41 -16.54
C GLN A 128 -0.23 -2.82 -17.67
N HIS A 129 1.04 -3.08 -17.35
CA HIS A 129 2.10 -3.39 -18.32
C HIS A 129 2.54 -4.86 -18.25
N GLY A 130 1.58 -5.77 -18.05
CA GLY A 130 1.78 -7.22 -18.20
C GLY A 130 2.08 -7.99 -16.91
N TYR A 131 2.10 -7.33 -15.75
CA TYR A 131 2.39 -7.98 -14.47
C TYR A 131 1.25 -7.87 -13.43
N PRO A 132 -0.01 -8.21 -13.77
CA PRO A 132 -1.18 -7.99 -12.91
C PRO A 132 -1.16 -8.80 -11.59
N LYS A 133 -0.35 -9.86 -11.52
CA LYS A 133 -0.22 -10.72 -10.33
C LYS A 133 0.96 -10.36 -9.44
N LEU A 134 1.84 -9.46 -9.88
CA LEU A 134 3.12 -9.22 -9.24
C LEU A 134 2.98 -8.72 -7.80
N VAL A 135 2.04 -7.79 -7.55
CA VAL A 135 1.80 -7.31 -6.17
C VAL A 135 1.42 -8.45 -5.22
N ASN A 136 0.57 -9.39 -5.66
CA ASN A 136 0.19 -10.54 -4.84
C ASN A 136 1.37 -11.49 -4.60
N GLN A 137 2.25 -11.64 -5.58
CA GLN A 137 3.46 -12.48 -5.46
C GLN A 137 4.46 -11.86 -4.49
N LEU A 138 4.70 -10.55 -4.60
CA LEU A 138 5.56 -9.78 -3.71
C LEU A 138 5.04 -9.81 -2.26
N ASP A 139 3.75 -9.55 -2.07
CA ASP A 139 3.10 -9.63 -0.75
C ASP A 139 3.22 -11.02 -0.12
N ALA A 140 2.95 -12.06 -0.90
CA ALA A 140 3.07 -13.43 -0.42
C ALA A 140 4.51 -13.78 -0.04
N ALA A 141 5.49 -13.40 -0.87
CA ALA A 141 6.89 -13.66 -0.62
C ALA A 141 7.40 -12.91 0.62
N ALA A 142 7.01 -11.65 0.81
CA ALA A 142 7.33 -10.88 2.01
C ALA A 142 6.77 -11.57 3.26
N ARG A 143 5.47 -11.89 3.26
CA ARG A 143 4.78 -12.54 4.39
C ARG A 143 5.36 -13.91 4.75
N THR A 144 5.90 -14.66 3.79
CA THR A 144 6.49 -15.99 4.04
C THR A 144 8.02 -15.99 4.20
N ARG A 145 8.68 -14.82 4.29
CA ARG A 145 10.16 -14.67 4.31
C ARG A 145 10.86 -15.23 3.07
N ALA A 146 10.15 -15.32 1.95
CA ALA A 146 10.69 -15.77 0.67
C ALA A 146 11.06 -14.61 -0.27
N TYR A 147 10.83 -13.36 0.13
CA TYR A 147 11.22 -12.20 -0.68
C TYR A 147 12.75 -12.08 -0.75
N THR A 148 13.25 -12.00 -1.98
CA THR A 148 14.62 -11.58 -2.30
C THR A 148 14.58 -10.65 -3.50
N PRO A 149 15.60 -9.79 -3.74
CA PRO A 149 15.62 -8.89 -4.90
C PRO A 149 15.45 -9.61 -6.26
N GLU A 150 15.84 -10.87 -6.35
CA GLU A 150 15.76 -11.68 -7.58
C GLU A 150 14.31 -12.00 -7.99
N ILE A 151 13.34 -11.90 -7.06
CA ILE A 151 11.93 -12.15 -7.38
C ILE A 151 11.43 -11.27 -8.52
N TRP A 152 11.92 -10.03 -8.61
CA TRP A 152 11.56 -9.11 -9.68
C TRP A 152 11.94 -9.69 -11.04
N GLN A 153 13.18 -10.17 -11.18
CA GLN A 153 13.66 -10.78 -12.42
C GLN A 153 12.98 -12.12 -12.70
N GLN A 154 12.77 -12.95 -11.67
CA GLN A 154 12.10 -14.24 -11.83
C GLN A 154 10.65 -14.11 -12.31
N GLN A 155 9.92 -13.11 -11.81
CA GLN A 155 8.51 -12.93 -12.16
C GLN A 155 8.30 -12.08 -13.43
N THR A 156 9.27 -11.25 -13.81
CA THR A 156 9.09 -10.28 -14.91
C THR A 156 10.07 -10.43 -16.08
N GLY A 157 11.16 -11.17 -15.89
CA GLY A 157 12.30 -11.22 -16.80
C GLY A 157 13.24 -10.00 -16.72
N LYS A 158 12.95 -9.02 -15.86
CA LYS A 158 13.68 -7.77 -15.70
C LYS A 158 14.02 -7.51 -14.23
N THR A 159 15.18 -6.92 -13.98
CA THR A 159 15.54 -6.43 -12.65
C THR A 159 14.63 -5.28 -12.23
N LEU A 160 14.54 -5.01 -10.92
CA LEU A 160 13.74 -3.89 -10.40
C LEU A 160 14.19 -2.53 -10.99
N ASP A 161 15.49 -2.31 -11.15
CA ASP A 161 16.03 -1.09 -11.76
C ASP A 161 15.66 -0.97 -13.24
N GLU A 162 15.67 -2.08 -14.00
CA GLU A 162 15.23 -2.08 -15.40
C GLU A 162 13.73 -1.78 -15.53
N LEU A 163 12.91 -2.35 -14.64
CA LEU A 163 11.47 -2.05 -14.59
C LEU A 163 11.23 -0.57 -14.23
N TRP A 164 11.98 -0.04 -13.26
CA TRP A 164 11.88 1.38 -12.89
C TRP A 164 12.31 2.29 -14.03
N ALA A 165 13.40 1.96 -14.73
CA ALA A 165 13.85 2.71 -15.90
C ALA A 165 12.80 2.70 -17.02
N ALA A 166 12.14 1.56 -17.27
CA ALA A 166 11.04 1.47 -18.22
C ALA A 166 9.84 2.34 -17.80
N TYR A 167 9.48 2.32 -16.52
CA TYR A 167 8.45 3.20 -15.96
C TYR A 167 8.80 4.68 -16.10
N ALA A 168 10.04 5.06 -15.76
CA ALA A 168 10.51 6.44 -15.89
C ALA A 168 10.49 6.95 -17.34
N ALA A 169 10.78 6.07 -18.31
CA ALA A 169 10.73 6.40 -19.73
C ALA A 169 9.29 6.53 -20.27
N GLN A 170 8.36 5.73 -19.75
CA GLN A 170 6.96 5.72 -20.19
C GLN A 170 5.99 5.67 -19.00
N PRO A 171 5.88 6.76 -18.21
CA PRO A 171 5.19 6.75 -16.91
C PRO A 171 3.67 6.82 -17.02
N ALA A 172 3.09 6.70 -18.21
CA ALA A 172 1.66 6.76 -18.42
C ALA A 172 0.96 5.61 -17.69
N VAL A 173 -0.02 5.93 -16.84
CA VAL A 173 -0.83 4.97 -16.09
C VAL A 173 -2.26 5.48 -16.04
N GLN A 174 -3.22 4.60 -16.29
CA GLN A 174 -4.63 4.96 -16.21
C GLN A 174 -5.09 4.84 -14.75
N LEU A 175 -5.49 5.95 -14.15
CA LEU A 175 -5.91 5.99 -12.75
C LEU A 175 -7.40 6.27 -12.66
N THR A 176 -8.09 5.53 -11.81
CA THR A 176 -9.51 5.73 -11.53
C THR A 176 -9.70 5.70 -10.03
N TYR A 177 -10.15 6.83 -9.48
CA TYR A 177 -10.40 6.98 -8.05
C TYR A 177 -11.87 6.73 -7.76
N ARG A 178 -12.13 6.25 -6.56
CA ARG A 178 -13.45 6.21 -5.94
C ARG A 178 -13.51 7.30 -4.87
#